data_AF-A0A7Y0F070-F1
#
_entry.id   AF-A0A7Y0F070-F1
#
_cell.length_a   1.000
_cell.length_b   1.000
_cell.length_c   1.000
_cell.angle_alpha   90.00
_cell.angle_beta   90.00
_cell.angle_gamma   90.00
#
_symmetry.space_group_name_H-M   'P 1'
#
loop_
_entity.id
_entity.type
_entity.pdbx_description
1 polymer ?
#
loop_
_entity_poly.entity_id
_entity_poly.type
_entity_poly.pdbx_seq_one_letter_code
_entity_poly.pdbx_strand_id
1 'polypeptide(L)'
;MNNINPGNNVSHSGKPNPYTSYANSKLVKPDPVQGGEPGPDEPYYGVGFGRAVRRFWGKAFVWRGRASRGEYWWAALFCFLALFACDTAATAADVALFHVAGDGDGPIGSWTDLIVNLTLIVPLLAVSVRRLHDSNLSGWWVLLPAVFQIGYIAAMAVAMFAGGAAGTVMGLLTTALLVVAYLLSEVVLFILPPDPRGTRFDGPRAHR
;
A
#
# COMPACT_ATOMS: atom_id res chain seq x y z
N MET A 1 26.55 -8.09 -16.07
CA MET A 1 26.16 -9.08 -15.04
C MET A 1 27.01 -8.80 -13.81
N ASN A 2 26.51 -7.96 -12.90
CA ASN A 2 27.29 -7.56 -11.72
C ASN A 2 27.33 -8.73 -10.72
N ASN A 3 28.54 -9.24 -10.52
CA ASN A 3 28.87 -10.30 -9.58
C ASN A 3 28.58 -9.83 -8.15
N ILE A 4 27.48 -10.31 -7.58
CA ILE A 4 27.06 -9.98 -6.21
C ILE A 4 27.90 -10.85 -5.28
N ASN A 5 29.00 -10.30 -4.78
CA ASN A 5 29.88 -10.98 -3.84
C ASN A 5 29.09 -11.40 -2.57
N PRO A 6 28.96 -12.72 -2.26
CA PRO A 6 28.14 -13.21 -1.16
C PRO A 6 28.71 -12.89 0.23
N GLY A 7 29.96 -12.41 0.31
CA GLY A 7 30.68 -12.17 1.56
C GLY A 7 30.23 -10.96 2.39
N ASN A 8 29.44 -10.04 1.85
CA ASN A 8 29.04 -8.81 2.57
C ASN A 8 27.63 -8.87 3.18
N ASN A 9 27.01 -10.05 3.22
CA ASN A 9 25.62 -10.26 3.67
C ASN A 9 25.49 -10.64 5.15
N VAL A 10 26.49 -10.32 5.97
CA VAL A 10 26.47 -10.64 7.40
C VAL A 10 25.75 -9.50 8.13
N SER A 11 24.68 -9.83 8.86
CA SER A 11 24.12 -8.88 9.83
C SER A 11 25.20 -8.49 10.85
N HIS A 12 25.04 -7.35 11.54
CA HIS A 12 25.97 -6.87 12.59
C HIS A 12 26.24 -7.92 13.70
N SER A 13 25.46 -9.01 13.73
CA SER A 13 25.51 -10.15 14.65
C SER A 13 26.30 -11.37 14.11
N GLY A 14 26.92 -11.33 12.93
CA GLY A 14 27.68 -12.47 12.40
C GLY A 14 26.82 -13.62 11.85
N LYS A 15 25.48 -13.50 11.92
CA LYS A 15 24.54 -14.52 11.42
C LYS A 15 24.15 -14.24 9.95
N PRO A 16 23.98 -15.30 9.12
CA PRO A 16 23.48 -15.17 7.75
C PRO A 16 22.15 -14.41 7.75
N ASN A 17 22.02 -13.48 6.84
CA ASN A 17 20.80 -12.71 6.67
C ASN A 17 19.63 -13.66 6.32
N PRO A 18 18.59 -13.79 7.16
CA PRO A 18 17.50 -14.75 6.92
C PRO A 18 16.76 -14.47 5.60
N TYR A 19 16.81 -13.24 5.10
CA TYR A 19 16.20 -12.83 3.83
C TYR A 19 17.05 -13.22 2.60
N THR A 20 18.33 -13.56 2.77
CA THR A 20 19.16 -14.08 1.67
C THR A 20 18.79 -15.52 1.30
N SER A 21 18.41 -16.34 2.28
CA SER A 21 17.81 -17.65 2.02
C SER A 21 16.46 -17.54 1.32
N TYR A 22 15.64 -16.50 1.62
CA TYR A 22 14.34 -16.29 0.95
C TYR A 22 14.44 -15.69 -0.46
N ALA A 23 15.44 -14.84 -0.73
CA ALA A 23 15.75 -14.38 -2.09
C ALA A 23 16.25 -15.53 -2.98
N ASN A 24 17.00 -16.47 -2.40
CA ASN A 24 17.42 -17.71 -3.04
C ASN A 24 16.29 -18.75 -3.11
N SER A 25 15.31 -18.71 -2.20
CA SER A 25 14.13 -19.59 -2.19
C SER A 25 13.01 -19.13 -3.11
N LYS A 26 13.25 -18.22 -4.07
CA LYS A 26 12.30 -17.98 -5.18
C LYS A 26 12.01 -19.25 -6.01
N LEU A 27 12.70 -20.36 -5.73
CA LEU A 27 12.44 -21.70 -6.25
C LEU A 27 11.66 -22.63 -5.31
N VAL A 28 11.35 -22.21 -4.07
CA VAL A 28 10.65 -23.04 -3.08
C VAL A 28 9.49 -22.23 -2.51
N LYS A 29 8.27 -22.57 -2.95
CA LYS A 29 7.03 -22.17 -2.24
C LYS A 29 7.19 -22.59 -0.78
N PRO A 30 6.84 -21.75 0.21
CA PRO A 30 6.73 -22.24 1.57
C PRO A 30 5.71 -23.38 1.57
N ASP A 31 6.11 -24.58 1.98
CA ASP A 31 5.19 -25.69 2.14
C ASP A 31 4.06 -25.26 3.06
N PRO A 32 2.78 -25.36 2.62
CA PRO A 32 1.63 -24.95 3.44
C PRO A 32 1.49 -25.78 4.73
N VAL A 33 2.30 -26.84 4.89
CA VAL A 33 2.22 -27.84 5.95
C VAL A 33 3.32 -27.68 7.03
N GLN A 34 4.41 -26.93 6.81
CA GLN A 34 5.55 -26.90 7.76
C GLN A 34 6.09 -25.53 8.20
N GLY A 35 5.61 -24.40 7.66
CA GLY A 35 6.04 -23.07 8.10
C GLY A 35 5.04 -22.42 9.05
N GLY A 36 5.35 -22.32 10.34
CA GLY A 36 4.58 -21.50 11.28
C GLY A 36 4.44 -20.05 10.77
N GLU A 37 3.37 -19.34 11.18
CA GLU A 37 3.19 -17.95 10.79
C GLU A 37 4.45 -17.12 11.13
N PRO A 38 5.05 -16.41 10.16
CA PRO A 38 6.23 -15.57 10.41
C PRO A 38 5.95 -14.53 11.49
N GLY A 39 7.00 -14.12 12.18
CA GLY A 39 6.91 -13.15 13.26
C GLY A 39 6.17 -11.85 12.84
N PRO A 40 5.67 -11.08 13.81
CA PRO A 40 5.00 -9.80 13.51
C PRO A 40 5.88 -8.81 12.75
N ASP A 41 7.19 -8.89 12.84
CA ASP A 41 8.09 -7.96 12.11
C ASP A 41 8.61 -8.55 10.80
N GLU A 42 8.32 -9.83 10.54
CA GLU A 42 8.82 -10.58 9.38
C GLU A 42 7.84 -10.51 8.20
N PRO A 43 8.35 -10.41 6.96
CA PRO A 43 7.54 -10.41 5.75
C PRO A 43 6.97 -11.80 5.50
N TYR A 44 5.67 -11.87 5.22
CA TYR A 44 5.00 -13.13 4.92
C TYR A 44 4.92 -13.38 3.40
N TYR A 45 5.88 -14.12 2.86
CA TYR A 45 5.88 -14.55 1.46
C TYR A 45 4.82 -15.63 1.20
N GLY A 46 4.04 -15.48 0.13
CA GLY A 46 2.99 -16.45 -0.23
C GLY A 46 1.74 -16.38 0.66
N VAL A 47 1.54 -15.28 1.39
CA VAL A 47 0.33 -15.07 2.21
C VAL A 47 -0.94 -15.14 1.34
N GLY A 48 -1.98 -15.81 1.85
CA GLY A 48 -3.31 -15.82 1.24
C GLY A 48 -4.15 -14.62 1.71
N PHE A 49 -5.19 -14.28 0.94
CA PHE A 49 -6.06 -13.11 1.16
C PHE A 49 -6.51 -12.94 2.63
N GLY A 50 -7.18 -13.94 3.21
CA GLY A 50 -7.72 -13.82 4.57
C GLY A 50 -6.66 -13.57 5.66
N ARG A 51 -5.47 -14.18 5.53
CA ARG A 51 -4.36 -13.94 6.47
C ARG A 51 -3.75 -12.55 6.26
N ALA A 52 -3.70 -12.06 5.02
CA ALA A 52 -3.25 -10.71 4.73
C ALA A 52 -4.19 -9.67 5.36
N VAL A 53 -5.52 -9.83 5.23
CA VAL A 53 -6.51 -8.95 5.86
C VAL A 53 -6.40 -8.97 7.38
N ARG A 54 -6.19 -10.15 7.99
CA ARG A 54 -5.96 -10.24 9.45
C ARG A 54 -4.71 -9.47 9.87
N ARG A 55 -3.60 -9.60 9.13
CA ARG A 55 -2.36 -8.85 9.41
C ARG A 55 -2.48 -7.36 9.09
N PHE A 56 -3.33 -6.98 8.14
CA PHE A 56 -3.63 -5.58 7.81
C PHE A 56 -4.23 -4.87 9.04
N TRP A 57 -5.31 -5.41 9.59
CA TRP A 57 -5.94 -4.85 10.79
C TRP A 57 -5.08 -5.02 12.05
N GLY A 58 -4.48 -6.20 12.24
CA GLY A 58 -3.64 -6.48 13.43
C GLY A 58 -2.38 -5.62 13.51
N LYS A 59 -1.96 -4.99 12.40
CA LYS A 59 -0.78 -4.12 12.33
C LYS A 59 -1.12 -2.73 11.77
N ALA A 60 -2.34 -2.28 11.97
CA ALA A 60 -2.81 -0.97 11.50
C ALA A 60 -1.95 0.18 12.02
N PHE A 61 -1.40 0.05 13.23
CA PHE A 61 -0.59 1.08 13.91
C PHE A 61 0.88 0.68 14.07
N VAL A 62 1.34 -0.35 13.37
CA VAL A 62 2.72 -0.85 13.47
C VAL A 62 3.53 -0.37 12.26
N TRP A 63 4.45 0.55 12.51
CA TRP A 63 5.28 1.22 11.50
C TRP A 63 6.65 0.56 11.28
N ARG A 64 7.04 -0.37 12.17
CA ARG A 64 8.30 -1.11 12.09
C ARG A 64 8.11 -2.49 11.46
N GLY A 65 9.22 -3.11 11.07
CA GLY A 65 9.22 -4.41 10.40
C GLY A 65 9.07 -4.30 8.89
N ARG A 66 8.92 -5.46 8.26
CA ARG A 66 8.84 -5.62 6.81
C ARG A 66 7.50 -6.24 6.40
N ALA A 67 7.04 -5.89 5.21
CA ALA A 67 5.85 -6.49 4.59
C ALA A 67 6.21 -7.00 3.20
N SER A 68 5.77 -8.22 2.89
CA SER A 68 6.00 -8.79 1.56
C SER A 68 5.12 -8.11 0.50
N ARG A 69 5.47 -8.32 -0.78
CA ARG A 69 4.62 -7.90 -1.91
C ARG A 69 3.20 -8.43 -1.79
N GLY A 70 3.04 -9.69 -1.40
CA GLY A 70 1.72 -10.31 -1.25
C GLY A 70 0.90 -9.67 -0.15
N GLU A 71 1.52 -9.34 0.99
CA GLU A 71 0.82 -8.65 2.09
C GLU A 71 0.29 -7.27 1.65
N TYR A 72 1.09 -6.51 0.90
CA TYR A 72 0.67 -5.21 0.37
C TYR A 72 -0.44 -5.34 -0.68
N TRP A 73 -0.26 -6.18 -1.71
CA TRP A 73 -1.22 -6.25 -2.82
C TRP A 73 -2.57 -6.86 -2.41
N TRP A 74 -2.58 -7.80 -1.46
CA TRP A 74 -3.85 -8.28 -0.89
C TRP A 74 -4.54 -7.24 -0.03
N ALA A 75 -3.78 -6.43 0.72
CA ALA A 75 -4.34 -5.30 1.47
C ALA A 75 -4.90 -4.23 0.53
N ALA A 76 -4.18 -3.87 -0.55
CA ALA A 76 -4.65 -2.94 -1.56
C ALA A 76 -5.94 -3.44 -2.24
N LEU A 77 -6.01 -4.73 -2.59
CA LEU A 77 -7.23 -5.34 -3.12
C LEU A 77 -8.38 -5.28 -2.11
N PHE A 78 -8.12 -5.58 -0.83
CA PHE A 78 -9.12 -5.47 0.22
C PHE A 78 -9.64 -4.03 0.35
N CYS A 79 -8.76 -3.02 0.37
CA CYS A 79 -9.15 -1.62 0.42
C CYS A 79 -10.01 -1.24 -0.79
N PHE A 80 -9.62 -1.65 -2.00
CA PHE A 80 -10.40 -1.41 -3.21
C PHE A 80 -11.81 -2.02 -3.12
N LEU A 81 -11.91 -3.29 -2.73
CA LEU A 81 -13.20 -3.97 -2.60
C LEU A 81 -14.07 -3.37 -1.48
N ALA A 82 -13.47 -2.98 -0.36
CA ALA A 82 -14.17 -2.33 0.74
C ALA A 82 -14.74 -0.97 0.32
N LEU A 83 -13.94 -0.13 -0.34
CA LEU A 83 -14.39 1.15 -0.87
C LEU A 83 -15.52 0.95 -1.88
N PHE A 84 -15.33 0.08 -2.88
CA PHE A 84 -16.34 -0.17 -3.91
C PHE A 84 -17.66 -0.70 -3.32
N ALA A 85 -17.59 -1.64 -2.37
CA ALA A 85 -18.79 -2.21 -1.75
C ALA A 85 -19.52 -1.19 -0.86
N CYS A 86 -18.78 -0.39 -0.08
CA CYS A 86 -19.36 0.65 0.76
C CYS A 86 -20.00 1.77 -0.05
N ASP A 87 -19.32 2.25 -1.10
CA ASP A 87 -19.83 3.27 -2.01
C ASP A 87 -21.13 2.80 -2.70
N THR A 88 -21.10 1.63 -3.35
CA THR A 88 -22.29 1.06 -4.01
C THR A 88 -23.47 0.90 -3.04
N ALA A 89 -23.21 0.46 -1.80
CA ALA A 89 -24.25 0.31 -0.78
C ALA A 89 -24.80 1.66 -0.30
N ALA A 90 -23.93 2.67 -0.14
CA ALA A 90 -24.32 4.00 0.28
C ALA A 90 -25.15 4.71 -0.80
N THR A 91 -24.73 4.65 -2.06
CA THR A 91 -25.52 5.18 -3.20
C THR A 91 -26.90 4.53 -3.27
N ALA A 92 -26.98 3.19 -3.12
CA ALA A 92 -28.26 2.48 -3.13
C ALA A 92 -29.18 2.93 -1.97
N ALA A 93 -28.61 3.17 -0.78
CA ALA A 93 -29.35 3.67 0.37
C ALA A 93 -29.85 5.10 0.16
N ASP A 94 -29.03 5.98 -0.41
CA ASP A 94 -29.41 7.36 -0.70
C ASP A 94 -30.54 7.47 -1.73
N VAL A 95 -30.46 6.67 -2.79
CA VAL A 95 -31.54 6.56 -3.80
C VAL A 95 -32.85 6.10 -3.12
N ALA A 96 -32.79 5.09 -2.25
CA ALA A 96 -33.96 4.50 -1.63
C ALA A 96 -34.60 5.37 -0.54
N LEU A 97 -33.80 6.09 0.24
CA LEU A 97 -34.28 6.81 1.43
C LEU A 97 -34.49 8.31 1.18
N PHE A 98 -33.68 8.91 0.31
CA PHE A 98 -33.69 10.35 0.06
C PHE A 98 -34.13 10.70 -1.37
N HIS A 99 -34.43 9.71 -2.21
CA HIS A 99 -34.79 9.88 -3.62
C HIS A 99 -33.78 10.74 -4.38
N VAL A 100 -32.51 10.67 -3.99
CA VAL A 100 -31.41 11.31 -4.69
C VAL A 100 -31.17 10.53 -5.98
N ALA A 101 -31.39 11.17 -7.13
CA ALA A 101 -31.18 10.57 -8.45
C ALA A 101 -30.10 11.35 -9.20
N GLY A 102 -28.96 10.72 -9.48
CA GLY A 102 -27.83 11.31 -10.24
C GLY A 102 -26.53 11.42 -9.42
N ASP A 103 -25.56 12.19 -9.95
CA ASP A 103 -24.19 12.39 -9.44
C ASP A 103 -24.08 13.11 -8.07
N GLY A 104 -25.20 13.25 -7.35
CA GLY A 104 -25.25 13.96 -6.09
C GLY A 104 -24.88 13.04 -4.94
N ASP A 105 -23.73 13.30 -4.31
CA ASP A 105 -23.36 12.72 -3.02
C ASP A 105 -24.52 12.87 -2.04
N GLY A 106 -25.26 11.79 -1.81
CA GLY A 106 -26.30 11.76 -0.81
C GLY A 106 -25.69 11.80 0.59
N PRO A 107 -26.47 12.15 1.61
CA PRO A 107 -25.95 12.27 2.96
C PRO A 107 -25.29 10.98 3.44
N ILE A 108 -25.82 9.79 3.09
CA ILE A 108 -25.22 8.52 3.50
C ILE A 108 -23.88 8.29 2.78
N GLY A 109 -23.82 8.54 1.46
CA GLY A 109 -22.61 8.49 0.64
C GLY A 109 -21.50 9.34 1.23
N SER A 110 -21.76 10.64 1.47
CA SER A 110 -20.74 11.56 1.98
C SER A 110 -20.13 11.11 3.32
N TRP A 111 -20.97 10.68 4.27
CA TRP A 111 -20.47 10.21 5.57
C TRP A 111 -19.76 8.86 5.47
N THR A 112 -20.25 7.96 4.62
CA THR A 112 -19.65 6.64 4.39
C THR A 112 -18.26 6.80 3.81
N ASP A 113 -18.11 7.62 2.78
CA ASP A 113 -16.82 7.89 2.14
C ASP A 113 -15.81 8.46 3.13
N LEU A 114 -16.21 9.44 3.93
CA LEU A 114 -15.35 10.02 4.96
C LEU A 114 -14.87 8.96 5.96
N ILE A 115 -15.79 8.16 6.51
CA ILE A 115 -15.49 7.17 7.54
C ILE A 115 -14.62 6.05 6.97
N VAL A 116 -14.95 5.53 5.80
CA VAL A 116 -14.23 4.40 5.19
C VAL A 116 -12.81 4.82 4.81
N ASN A 117 -12.64 6.00 4.19
CA ASN A 117 -11.31 6.52 3.87
C ASN A 117 -10.45 6.72 5.13
N LEU A 118 -11.00 7.34 6.18
CA LEU A 118 -10.28 7.53 7.45
C LEU A 118 -9.94 6.19 8.14
N THR A 119 -10.80 5.18 8.01
CA THR A 119 -10.56 3.87 8.59
C THR A 119 -9.46 3.11 7.85
N LEU A 120 -9.39 3.24 6.52
CA LEU A 120 -8.44 2.50 5.68
C LEU A 120 -7.09 3.22 5.52
N ILE A 121 -7.04 4.55 5.63
CA ILE A 121 -5.81 5.32 5.34
C ILE A 121 -4.66 4.96 6.28
N VAL A 122 -4.93 4.81 7.58
CA VAL A 122 -3.90 4.50 8.58
C VAL A 122 -3.30 3.10 8.37
N PRO A 123 -4.09 2.01 8.31
CA PRO A 123 -3.53 0.68 8.08
C PRO A 123 -2.88 0.53 6.69
N LEU A 124 -3.42 1.22 5.66
CA LEU A 124 -2.80 1.26 4.33
C LEU A 124 -1.43 1.93 4.39
N LEU A 125 -1.32 3.07 5.07
CA LEU A 125 -0.05 3.76 5.26
C LEU A 125 0.95 2.87 6.02
N ALA A 126 0.51 2.18 7.06
CA ALA A 126 1.35 1.28 7.85
C ALA A 126 1.90 0.12 7.03
N VAL A 127 1.10 -0.52 6.16
CA VAL A 127 1.61 -1.58 5.27
C VAL A 127 2.51 -1.03 4.16
N SER A 128 2.21 0.15 3.62
CA SER A 128 3.05 0.84 2.62
C SER A 128 4.45 1.14 3.17
N VAL A 129 4.54 1.70 4.38
CA VAL A 129 5.82 1.96 5.06
C VAL A 129 6.62 0.66 5.26
N ARG A 130 5.98 -0.39 5.77
CA ARG A 130 6.64 -1.70 5.96
C ARG A 130 7.09 -2.34 4.63
N ARG A 131 6.37 -2.09 3.54
CA ARG A 131 6.74 -2.58 2.21
C ARG A 131 7.95 -1.82 1.62
N LEU A 132 8.05 -0.52 1.88
CA LEU A 132 9.25 0.24 1.53
C LEU A 132 10.47 -0.22 2.33
N HIS A 133 10.29 -0.52 3.62
CA HIS A 133 11.33 -1.10 4.46
C HIS A 133 11.81 -2.47 3.94
N ASP A 134 10.91 -3.28 3.39
CA ASP A 134 11.24 -4.57 2.76
C ASP A 134 12.16 -4.39 1.52
N SER A 135 12.06 -3.24 0.84
CA SER A 135 12.94 -2.85 -0.27
C SER A 135 14.14 -1.99 0.20
N ASN A 136 14.39 -1.93 1.52
CA ASN A 136 15.44 -1.15 2.16
C ASN A 136 15.37 0.37 1.88
N LEU A 137 14.18 0.88 1.56
CA LEU A 137 13.89 2.30 1.42
C LEU A 137 13.37 2.88 2.74
N SER A 138 13.52 4.19 2.93
CA SER A 138 12.90 4.88 4.07
C SER A 138 11.38 4.98 3.88
N GLY A 139 10.61 4.89 4.98
CA GLY A 139 9.15 5.09 4.94
C GLY A 139 8.71 6.46 4.39
N TRP A 140 9.62 7.45 4.36
CA TRP A 140 9.38 8.76 3.74
C TRP A 140 9.09 8.70 2.24
N TRP A 141 9.48 7.62 1.55
CA TRP A 141 9.15 7.44 0.13
C TRP A 141 7.65 7.31 -0.15
N VAL A 142 6.81 7.06 0.87
CA VAL A 142 5.34 7.15 0.70
C VAL A 142 4.87 8.58 0.36
N LEU A 143 5.67 9.60 0.67
CA LEU A 143 5.32 10.97 0.29
C LEU A 143 5.33 11.19 -1.22
N LEU A 144 6.09 10.41 -1.99
CA LEU A 144 6.16 10.57 -3.44
C LEU A 144 4.78 10.39 -4.12
N PRO A 145 4.07 9.26 -3.94
CA PRO A 145 2.71 9.12 -4.45
C PRO A 145 1.75 10.13 -3.82
N ALA A 146 1.90 10.44 -2.52
CA ALA A 146 1.03 11.42 -1.86
C ALA A 146 1.13 12.83 -2.48
N VAL A 147 2.33 13.26 -2.91
CA VAL A 147 2.53 14.55 -3.60
C VAL A 147 1.83 14.57 -4.95
N PHE A 148 1.94 13.51 -5.75
CA PHE A 148 1.20 13.41 -7.01
C PHE A 148 -0.32 13.38 -6.79
N GLN A 149 -0.76 12.73 -5.71
CA GLN A 149 -2.16 12.68 -5.33
C GLN A 149 -2.73 14.06 -5.02
N ILE A 150 -2.07 14.80 -4.13
CA ILE A 150 -2.44 16.18 -3.80
C ILE A 150 -2.38 17.07 -5.05
N GLY A 151 -1.37 16.87 -5.90
CA GLY A 151 -1.20 17.59 -7.15
C GLY A 151 -2.38 17.44 -8.10
N TYR A 152 -2.85 16.21 -8.36
CA TYR A 152 -3.99 16.04 -9.28
C TYR A 152 -5.30 16.55 -8.69
N ILE A 153 -5.50 16.47 -7.36
CA ILE A 153 -6.68 17.05 -6.69
C ILE A 153 -6.66 18.58 -6.85
N ALA A 154 -5.52 19.22 -6.61
CA ALA A 154 -5.37 20.65 -6.79
C ALA A 154 -5.57 21.08 -8.26
N ALA A 155 -5.02 20.31 -9.22
CA ALA A 155 -5.20 20.57 -10.64
C ALA A 155 -6.68 20.46 -11.04
N MET A 156 -7.41 19.47 -10.51
CA MET A 156 -8.84 19.33 -10.73
C MET A 156 -9.63 20.51 -10.15
N ALA A 157 -9.32 20.93 -8.93
CA ALA A 157 -9.96 22.09 -8.31
C ALA A 157 -9.75 23.35 -9.16
N VAL A 158 -8.51 23.62 -9.60
CA VAL A 158 -8.21 24.75 -10.48
C VAL A 158 -8.99 24.66 -11.79
N ALA A 159 -9.08 23.46 -12.40
CA ALA A 159 -9.83 23.24 -13.64
C ALA A 159 -11.31 23.61 -13.51
N MET A 160 -11.91 23.36 -12.32
CA MET A 160 -13.30 23.71 -12.02
C MET A 160 -13.52 25.23 -11.89
N PHE A 161 -12.51 25.98 -11.43
CA PHE A 161 -12.60 27.44 -11.23
C PHE A 161 -12.04 28.29 -12.39
N ALA A 162 -11.30 27.69 -13.33
CA ALA A 162 -10.56 28.43 -14.35
C ALA A 162 -11.42 29.22 -15.36
N GLY A 163 -12.70 28.90 -15.51
CA GLY A 163 -13.66 29.63 -16.36
C GLY A 163 -13.26 29.67 -17.84
N GLY A 164 -13.83 28.77 -18.66
CA GLY A 164 -13.65 28.77 -20.11
C GLY A 164 -12.94 27.52 -20.64
N ALA A 165 -13.21 27.20 -21.91
CA ALA A 165 -12.84 25.91 -22.51
C ALA A 165 -11.33 25.61 -22.46
N ALA A 166 -10.48 26.60 -22.74
CA ALA A 166 -9.03 26.42 -22.71
C ALA A 166 -8.52 26.09 -21.30
N GLY A 167 -9.01 26.78 -20.27
CA GLY A 167 -8.64 26.53 -18.87
C GLY A 167 -9.07 25.14 -18.40
N THR A 168 -10.30 24.73 -18.73
CA THR A 168 -10.80 23.39 -18.40
C THR A 168 -9.99 22.29 -19.09
N VAL A 169 -9.70 22.43 -20.39
CA VAL A 169 -8.91 21.43 -21.13
C VAL A 169 -7.49 21.31 -20.57
N MET A 170 -6.81 22.43 -20.32
CA MET A 170 -5.46 22.42 -19.74
C MET A 170 -5.44 21.82 -18.33
N GLY A 171 -6.47 22.12 -17.52
CA GLY A 171 -6.66 21.53 -16.21
C GLY A 171 -6.82 20.00 -16.27
N LEU A 172 -7.70 19.50 -17.14
CA LEU A 172 -7.91 18.06 -17.33
C LEU A 172 -6.66 17.33 -17.82
N LEU A 173 -5.91 17.92 -18.76
CA LEU A 173 -4.65 17.35 -19.23
C LEU A 173 -3.59 17.28 -18.11
N THR A 174 -3.52 18.33 -17.29
CA THR A 174 -2.61 18.38 -16.13
C THR A 174 -3.01 17.33 -15.09
N THR A 175 -4.30 17.22 -14.77
CA THR A 175 -4.83 16.18 -13.88
C THR A 175 -4.49 14.80 -14.43
N ALA A 176 -4.75 14.52 -15.70
CA ALA A 176 -4.46 13.22 -16.31
C ALA A 176 -2.98 12.86 -16.21
N LEU A 177 -2.08 13.82 -16.48
CA LEU A 177 -0.64 13.63 -16.33
C LEU A 177 -0.24 13.29 -14.88
N LEU A 178 -0.79 14.00 -13.91
CA LEU A 178 -0.49 13.79 -12.48
C LEU A 178 -1.09 12.47 -11.96
N VAL A 179 -2.24 12.05 -12.48
CA VAL A 179 -2.81 10.71 -12.21
C VAL A 179 -1.88 9.62 -12.75
N VAL A 180 -1.37 9.77 -13.98
CA VAL A 180 -0.39 8.82 -14.51
C VAL A 180 0.87 8.80 -13.66
N ALA A 181 1.39 9.95 -13.25
CA ALA A 181 2.56 10.03 -12.37
C ALA A 181 2.32 9.37 -11.00
N TYR A 182 1.13 9.61 -10.40
CA TYR A 182 0.68 8.95 -9.18
C TYR A 182 0.68 7.42 -9.34
N LEU A 183 -0.02 6.91 -10.36
CA LEU A 183 -0.11 5.47 -10.60
C LEU A 183 1.25 4.83 -10.87
N LEU A 184 2.10 5.48 -11.66
CA LEU A 184 3.46 5.00 -11.91
C LEU A 184 4.28 4.97 -10.62
N SER A 185 4.18 5.99 -9.77
CA SER A 185 4.92 6.04 -8.50
C SER A 185 4.48 4.93 -7.53
N GLU A 186 3.18 4.70 -7.37
CA GLU A 186 2.63 3.59 -6.56
C GLU A 186 3.12 2.24 -7.10
N VAL A 187 2.86 1.98 -8.38
CA VAL A 187 3.19 0.70 -9.02
C VAL A 187 4.69 0.43 -8.94
N VAL A 188 5.54 1.39 -9.29
CA VAL A 188 6.99 1.23 -9.27
C VAL A 188 7.48 0.96 -7.85
N LEU A 189 7.12 1.80 -6.87
CA LEU A 189 7.61 1.68 -5.50
C LEU A 189 7.16 0.36 -4.84
N PHE A 190 5.91 -0.05 -5.05
CA PHE A 190 5.37 -1.22 -4.36
C PHE A 190 5.64 -2.55 -5.09
N ILE A 191 6.11 -2.51 -6.35
CA ILE A 191 6.67 -3.67 -7.07
C ILE A 191 8.16 -3.91 -6.80
N LEU A 192 8.91 -2.97 -6.23
CA LEU A 192 10.37 -3.10 -6.02
C LEU A 192 10.81 -4.46 -5.44
N PRO A 193 11.92 -5.05 -5.87
CA PRO A 193 12.41 -6.29 -5.27
C PRO A 193 12.75 -6.09 -3.80
N PRO A 194 12.48 -7.08 -2.94
CA PRO A 194 12.95 -7.04 -1.57
C PRO A 194 14.48 -6.95 -1.56
N ASP A 195 15.02 -6.04 -0.76
CA ASP A 195 16.46 -5.99 -0.49
C ASP A 195 16.68 -6.56 0.92
N PRO A 196 17.28 -7.76 1.02
CA PRO A 196 17.52 -8.38 2.30
C PRO A 196 18.51 -7.58 3.15
N ARG A 197 19.38 -6.75 2.55
CA ARG A 197 20.53 -6.13 3.23
C ARG A 197 20.12 -5.22 4.39
N GLY A 198 20.91 -5.28 5.47
CA GLY A 198 20.75 -4.45 6.66
C GLY A 198 19.63 -4.90 7.60
N THR A 199 19.82 -4.68 8.91
CA THR A 199 18.83 -4.98 9.95
C THR A 199 18.17 -3.73 10.51
N ARG A 200 18.30 -2.59 9.80
CA ARG A 200 17.88 -1.25 10.27
C ARG A 200 16.40 -1.18 10.65
N PHE A 201 15.57 -1.93 9.94
CA PHE A 201 14.10 -1.90 10.08
C PHE A 201 13.54 -3.16 10.74
N ASP A 202 14.40 -4.09 11.15
CA ASP A 202 13.99 -5.30 11.84
C ASP A 202 13.63 -4.98 13.29
N GLY A 203 12.61 -5.64 13.83
CA GLY A 203 12.22 -5.49 15.24
C GLY A 203 13.26 -6.07 16.20
N PRO A 204 13.23 -5.68 17.49
CA PRO A 204 13.98 -6.38 18.53
C PRO A 204 13.57 -7.85 18.49
N ARG A 205 14.51 -8.76 18.18
CA ARG A 205 14.19 -10.18 18.13
C ARG A 205 13.70 -10.58 19.51
N ALA A 206 12.47 -11.10 19.60
CA ALA A 206 12.03 -11.80 20.79
C ALA A 206 13.01 -12.96 20.99
N HIS A 207 13.90 -12.83 21.97
CA HIS A 207 14.71 -13.93 22.46
C HIS A 207 13.71 -15.01 22.90
N ARG A 208 13.58 -16.08 22.12
CA ARG A 208 13.01 -17.33 22.62
C ARG A 208 14.04 -18.02 23.50
#